data_AF-A0AAU1C2B7-F1
#
_entry.id   AF-A0AAU1C2B7-F1
#
_cell.length_a   1.000
_cell.length_b   1.000
_cell.length_c   1.000
_cell.angle_alpha   90.00
_cell.angle_beta   90.00
_cell.angle_gamma   90.00
#
_symmetry.space_group_name_H-M   'P 1'
#
loop_
_entity.id
_entity.type
_entity.pdbx_description
1 polymer ?
#
loop_
_entity_poly.entity_id
_entity_poly.type
_entity_poly.pdbx_seq_one_letter_code
_entity_poly.pdbx_strand_id
1 'polypeptide(L)'
;MPISRSRYVVAGLFLGSALALTSCGQQGNGAASSGTRPSLGTPLSSSPTRSPIGPARGNVEPDSHDGAPHYRENNGFKVPKDMSTGSDEIARREADRIEPVLKRLWDNKVWDPKRVRAALLQLGYRNEGPDTDEGPGTLVVQDMGERLGLTDTHPVRAEGSLIALRVRHDACVTAFTQPTNYLVKVSGRFLESGCFEPRGGH
;
A
#
# COMPACT_ATOMS: atom_id res chain seq x y z
N MET A 1 20.46 -37.57 42.13
CA MET A 1 19.19 -38.32 42.23
C MET A 1 18.40 -38.14 40.93
N PRO A 2 17.62 -39.14 40.52
CA PRO A 2 17.48 -39.56 39.11
C PRO A 2 16.25 -39.00 38.37
N ILE A 3 16.45 -38.85 37.07
CA ILE A 3 15.59 -39.15 35.90
C ILE A 3 14.09 -39.41 36.19
N SER A 4 13.22 -38.69 35.46
CA SER A 4 12.07 -39.35 34.82
C SER A 4 11.79 -38.73 33.45
N ARG A 5 12.04 -39.52 32.41
CA ARG A 5 11.49 -39.35 31.05
C ARG A 5 10.11 -39.98 31.05
N SER A 6 9.15 -39.38 30.36
CA SER A 6 8.08 -40.17 29.75
C SER A 6 7.78 -39.67 28.35
N ARG A 7 7.88 -40.61 27.41
CA ARG A 7 7.47 -40.52 26.01
C ARG A 7 6.09 -41.17 25.93
N TYR A 8 5.15 -40.53 25.24
CA TYR A 8 4.08 -41.26 24.56
C TYR A 8 3.91 -40.70 23.15
N VAL A 9 3.42 -41.60 22.29
CA VAL A 9 3.67 -41.74 20.86
C VAL A 9 2.32 -42.02 20.21
N VAL A 10 2.08 -41.36 19.06
CA VAL A 10 1.30 -41.81 17.87
C VAL A 10 -0.21 -41.53 17.72
N ALA A 11 -0.52 -41.25 16.44
CA ALA A 11 -1.76 -41.32 15.65
C ALA A 11 -2.78 -40.18 15.87
N GLY A 12 -3.25 -39.42 14.87
CA GLY A 12 -3.25 -39.58 13.42
C GLY A 12 -4.70 -39.62 12.93
N LEU A 13 -5.15 -38.61 12.18
CA LEU A 13 -6.29 -38.71 11.24
C LEU A 13 -6.37 -37.46 10.35
N PHE A 14 -6.14 -37.66 9.05
CA PHE A 14 -6.48 -36.74 7.98
C PHE A 14 -7.97 -36.92 7.64
N LEU A 15 -8.74 -35.84 7.63
CA LEU A 15 -9.99 -35.76 6.87
C LEU A 15 -9.96 -34.50 6.01
N GLY A 16 -9.96 -34.72 4.70
CA GLY A 16 -10.10 -33.69 3.69
C GLY A 16 -11.55 -33.29 3.49
N SER A 17 -11.76 -32.01 3.20
CA SER A 17 -13.01 -31.47 2.70
C SER A 17 -12.70 -30.58 1.50
N ALA A 18 -12.94 -31.12 0.30
CA ALA A 18 -12.96 -30.35 -0.93
C ALA A 18 -14.26 -29.53 -0.97
N LEU A 19 -14.15 -28.21 -1.03
CA LEU A 19 -15.28 -27.32 -1.30
C LEU A 19 -15.25 -26.93 -2.79
N ALA A 20 -16.31 -27.33 -3.48
CA ALA A 20 -16.53 -27.07 -4.90
C ALA A 20 -16.80 -25.58 -5.16
N LEU A 21 -16.15 -25.05 -6.19
CA LEU A 21 -16.40 -23.73 -6.79
C LEU A 21 -17.73 -23.77 -7.56
N THR A 22 -18.74 -23.03 -7.10
CA THR A 22 -19.95 -22.73 -7.90
C THR A 22 -19.82 -21.33 -8.48
N SER A 23 -19.44 -21.23 -9.75
CA SER A 23 -19.53 -20.00 -10.53
C SER A 23 -20.98 -19.77 -10.98
N CYS A 24 -21.60 -18.67 -10.57
CA CYS A 24 -22.84 -18.16 -11.17
C CYS A 24 -22.51 -16.98 -12.09
N GLY A 25 -22.14 -17.26 -13.34
CA GLY A 25 -22.14 -16.28 -14.42
C GLY A 25 -23.49 -16.29 -15.11
N GLN A 26 -24.36 -15.34 -14.78
CA GLN A 26 -25.67 -15.20 -15.43
C GLN A 26 -25.61 -14.02 -16.40
N GLN A 27 -25.38 -14.35 -17.68
CA GLN A 27 -25.35 -13.42 -18.79
C GLN A 27 -26.78 -13.15 -19.25
N GLY A 28 -27.34 -12.02 -18.83
CA GLY A 28 -28.67 -11.58 -19.23
C GLY A 28 -28.66 -10.96 -20.63
N ASN A 29 -28.91 -11.78 -21.65
CA ASN A 29 -29.31 -11.30 -22.98
C ASN A 29 -30.77 -10.82 -22.91
N GLY A 30 -30.95 -9.51 -22.77
CA GLY A 30 -32.24 -8.83 -22.88
C GLY A 30 -32.75 -8.86 -24.32
N ALA A 31 -33.82 -9.62 -24.51
CA ALA A 31 -34.51 -9.86 -25.77
C ALA A 31 -35.14 -8.60 -26.37
N ALA A 32 -35.15 -8.59 -27.70
CA ALA A 32 -35.99 -7.76 -28.53
C ALA A 32 -37.48 -8.00 -28.24
N SER A 33 -38.26 -6.92 -28.20
CA SER A 33 -39.70 -6.99 -28.43
C SER A 33 -40.16 -5.78 -29.24
N SER A 34 -40.58 -6.07 -30.46
CA SER A 34 -41.16 -5.21 -31.47
C SER A 34 -42.62 -4.86 -31.16
N GLY A 35 -43.00 -3.59 -31.37
CA GLY A 35 -44.38 -3.10 -31.28
C GLY A 35 -44.60 -1.81 -32.08
N THR A 36 -44.92 -1.99 -33.37
CA THR A 36 -45.83 -1.25 -34.28
C THR A 36 -45.90 0.30 -34.29
N ARG A 37 -45.54 0.85 -35.48
CA ARG A 37 -45.72 2.23 -36.05
C ARG A 37 -47.18 2.44 -36.54
N PRO A 38 -47.69 3.66 -36.89
CA PRO A 38 -47.28 4.35 -38.14
C PRO A 38 -47.33 5.91 -38.08
N SER A 39 -46.34 6.62 -38.63
CA SER A 39 -46.43 7.48 -39.85
C SER A 39 -45.78 8.83 -39.47
N LEU A 40 -45.11 9.65 -40.28
CA LEU A 40 -44.96 9.85 -41.72
C LEU A 40 -43.68 10.70 -41.85
N GLY A 41 -42.81 10.43 -42.82
CA GLY A 41 -41.67 11.29 -43.15
C GLY A 41 -40.36 10.56 -43.40
N THR A 42 -40.00 10.43 -44.68
CA THR A 42 -38.64 10.19 -45.18
C THR A 42 -38.33 11.33 -46.15
N PRO A 43 -37.08 11.56 -46.57
CA PRO A 43 -35.80 11.13 -46.02
C PRO A 43 -34.89 12.35 -45.77
N LEU A 44 -33.79 12.19 -45.01
CA LEU A 44 -32.53 12.86 -45.32
C LEU A 44 -31.44 12.09 -44.58
N SER A 45 -30.66 11.37 -45.37
CA SER A 45 -29.41 10.74 -44.97
C SER A 45 -28.51 11.80 -44.34
N SER A 46 -28.48 11.85 -43.02
CA SER A 46 -27.46 12.60 -42.29
C SER A 46 -26.22 11.73 -42.32
N SER A 47 -25.31 12.04 -43.24
CA SER A 47 -23.93 11.58 -43.20
C SER A 47 -23.42 11.64 -41.76
N PRO A 48 -22.73 10.60 -41.24
CA PRO A 48 -22.20 10.65 -39.88
C PRO A 48 -21.29 11.88 -39.80
N THR A 49 -21.67 12.82 -38.96
CA THR A 49 -20.83 13.99 -38.67
C THR A 49 -19.54 13.41 -38.13
N ARG A 50 -18.48 13.55 -38.94
CA ARG A 50 -17.12 13.15 -38.60
C ARG A 50 -16.82 13.78 -37.24
N SER A 51 -16.80 12.98 -36.19
CA SER A 51 -16.31 13.41 -34.88
C SER A 51 -14.99 14.12 -35.14
N PRO A 52 -14.74 15.30 -34.54
CA PRO A 52 -13.44 15.92 -34.65
C PRO A 52 -12.41 14.85 -34.24
N ILE A 53 -11.49 14.57 -35.16
CA ILE A 53 -10.29 13.78 -34.88
C ILE A 53 -9.49 14.66 -33.92
N GLY A 54 -9.84 14.55 -32.65
CA GLY A 54 -9.17 15.11 -31.51
C GLY A 54 -9.11 13.99 -30.48
N PRO A 55 -8.11 14.00 -29.58
CA PRO A 55 -8.05 13.00 -28.52
C PRO A 55 -9.41 12.96 -27.82
N ALA A 56 -9.91 11.75 -27.53
CA ALA A 56 -11.09 11.60 -26.70
C ALA A 56 -10.88 12.49 -25.47
N ARG A 57 -11.78 13.45 -25.25
CA ARG A 57 -11.77 14.24 -24.01
C ARG A 57 -12.19 13.28 -22.91
N GLY A 58 -11.24 12.47 -22.44
CA GLY A 58 -11.43 11.69 -21.24
C GLY A 58 -11.80 12.66 -20.13
N ASN A 59 -12.82 12.31 -19.35
CA ASN A 59 -13.03 12.94 -18.05
C ASN A 59 -11.86 12.51 -17.17
N VAL A 60 -10.73 13.19 -17.34
CA VAL A 60 -9.54 12.98 -16.54
C VAL A 60 -9.79 13.63 -15.20
N GLU A 61 -9.78 12.83 -14.13
CA GLU A 61 -9.84 13.34 -12.76
C GLU A 61 -8.71 14.34 -12.51
N PRO A 62 -8.95 15.44 -11.78
CA PRO A 62 -7.88 16.20 -11.16
C PRO A 62 -7.01 15.23 -10.34
N ASP A 63 -5.69 15.27 -10.53
CA ASP A 63 -4.70 14.38 -9.90
C ASP A 63 -4.53 12.99 -10.54
N SER A 64 -5.12 12.74 -11.71
CA SER A 64 -4.73 11.60 -12.53
C SER A 64 -3.29 11.79 -13.05
N HIS A 65 -2.34 11.11 -12.41
CA HIS A 65 -0.98 11.02 -12.94
C HIS A 65 -1.05 10.37 -14.34
N ASP A 66 -0.52 11.08 -15.34
CA ASP A 66 -0.53 10.73 -16.77
C ASP A 66 -1.89 10.72 -17.47
N GLY A 67 -2.97 11.17 -16.80
CA GLY A 67 -4.28 11.35 -17.42
C GLY A 67 -5.07 10.06 -17.66
N ALA A 68 -4.72 8.97 -16.96
CA ALA A 68 -5.51 7.75 -16.94
C ALA A 68 -6.91 8.00 -16.33
N PRO A 69 -8.01 7.67 -17.02
CA PRO A 69 -9.34 7.65 -16.40
C PRO A 69 -9.37 6.74 -15.17
N HIS A 70 -10.15 7.09 -14.15
CA HIS A 70 -10.29 6.32 -12.91
C HIS A 70 -8.98 6.11 -12.12
N TYR A 71 -8.05 7.06 -12.19
CA TYR A 71 -6.75 6.91 -11.54
C TYR A 71 -6.91 6.78 -10.02
N ARG A 72 -7.80 7.58 -9.42
CA ARG A 72 -7.98 7.60 -7.97
C ARG A 72 -8.64 6.31 -7.47
N GLU A 73 -9.61 5.77 -8.19
CA GLU A 73 -10.24 4.48 -7.86
C GLU A 73 -9.23 3.34 -8.00
N ASN A 74 -8.46 3.33 -9.10
CA ASN A 74 -7.46 2.29 -9.36
C ASN A 74 -6.27 2.33 -8.39
N ASN A 75 -5.98 3.49 -7.80
CA ASN A 75 -4.88 3.67 -6.84
C ASN A 75 -5.36 3.99 -5.42
N GLY A 76 -6.62 3.70 -5.10
CA GLY A 76 -7.19 3.97 -3.77
C GLY A 76 -6.40 3.33 -2.64
N PHE A 77 -5.77 2.17 -2.91
CA PHE A 77 -4.88 1.48 -1.97
C PHE A 77 -3.65 2.31 -1.56
N LYS A 78 -3.19 3.25 -2.42
CA LYS A 78 -2.08 4.18 -2.13
C LYS A 78 -2.54 5.46 -1.44
N VAL A 79 -3.82 5.61 -1.13
CA VAL A 79 -4.31 6.77 -0.40
C VAL A 79 -4.27 6.43 1.10
N PRO A 80 -3.42 7.09 1.89
CA PRO A 80 -3.45 6.92 3.34
C PRO A 80 -4.76 7.47 3.91
N LYS A 81 -5.24 6.91 5.02
CA LYS A 81 -6.36 7.46 5.77
C LYS A 81 -6.05 8.88 6.26
N ASP A 82 -7.10 9.64 6.49
CA ASP A 82 -6.99 10.93 7.18
C ASP A 82 -6.47 10.74 8.61
N MET A 83 -5.71 11.72 9.08
CA MET A 83 -5.24 11.81 10.46
C MET A 83 -6.05 12.88 11.20
N SER A 84 -6.28 12.68 12.49
CA SER A 84 -6.71 13.76 13.36
C SER A 84 -5.62 14.83 13.49
N THR A 85 -6.00 16.10 13.70
CA THR A 85 -5.05 17.21 13.88
C THR A 85 -4.06 16.95 15.03
N GLY A 86 -4.54 16.39 16.15
CA GLY A 86 -3.69 16.04 17.28
C GLY A 86 -2.64 14.98 16.95
N SER A 87 -3.02 13.97 16.16
CA SER A 87 -2.09 12.94 15.70
C SER A 87 -1.08 13.48 14.68
N ASP A 88 -1.49 14.37 13.76
CA ASP A 88 -0.57 15.05 12.82
C ASP A 88 0.49 15.86 13.58
N GLU A 89 0.10 16.65 14.58
CA GLU A 89 1.04 17.42 15.40
C GLU A 89 2.04 16.54 16.15
N ILE A 90 1.58 15.43 16.74
CA ILE A 90 2.47 14.47 17.42
C ILE A 90 3.41 13.82 16.41
N ALA A 91 2.88 13.37 15.28
CA ALA A 91 3.69 12.70 14.26
C ALA A 91 4.74 13.62 13.64
N ARG A 92 4.43 14.91 13.43
CA ARG A 92 5.42 15.92 13.01
C ARG A 92 6.53 16.08 14.03
N ARG A 93 6.21 16.18 15.32
CA ARG A 93 7.25 16.23 16.37
C ARG A 93 8.14 15.01 16.36
N GLU A 94 7.57 13.81 16.15
CA GLU A 94 8.38 12.60 16.04
C GLU A 94 9.21 12.55 14.75
N ALA A 95 8.69 13.08 13.63
CA ALA A 95 9.48 13.26 12.42
C ALA A 95 10.69 14.17 12.65
N ASP A 96 10.49 15.32 13.32
CA ASP A 96 11.56 16.27 13.68
C ASP A 96 12.61 15.64 14.61
N ARG A 97 12.21 14.68 15.45
CA ARG A 97 13.13 13.92 16.33
C ARG A 97 13.94 12.88 15.57
N ILE A 98 13.34 12.21 14.59
CA ILE A 98 13.96 11.14 13.80
C ILE A 98 14.91 11.71 12.75
N GLU A 99 14.50 12.77 12.06
CA GLU A 99 15.22 13.33 10.92
C GLU A 99 16.72 13.61 11.17
N PRO A 100 17.13 14.30 12.25
CA PRO A 100 18.55 14.55 12.50
C PRO A 100 19.35 13.27 12.77
N VAL A 101 18.73 12.23 13.33
CA VAL A 101 19.39 10.93 13.53
C VAL A 101 19.62 10.25 12.19
N LEU A 102 18.61 10.22 11.32
CA LEU A 102 18.74 9.64 9.98
C LEU A 102 19.73 10.41 9.12
N LYS A 103 19.71 11.74 9.18
CA LYS A 103 20.70 12.59 8.52
C LYS A 103 22.12 12.21 8.94
N ARG A 104 22.38 12.10 10.25
CA ARG A 104 23.69 11.71 10.76
C ARG A 104 24.10 10.31 10.31
N LEU A 105 23.17 9.35 10.32
CA LEU A 105 23.47 7.99 9.83
C LEU A 105 23.82 8.00 8.35
N TRP A 106 23.06 8.72 7.54
CA TRP A 106 23.29 8.87 6.11
C TRP A 106 24.63 9.57 5.81
N ASP A 107 24.95 10.67 6.50
CA ASP A 107 26.24 11.38 6.38
C ASP A 107 27.44 10.43 6.70
N ASN A 108 27.24 9.48 7.63
CA ASN A 108 28.22 8.46 8.00
C ASN A 108 28.14 7.17 7.16
N LYS A 109 27.35 7.18 6.10
CA LYS A 109 27.13 6.03 5.20
C LYS A 109 26.60 4.78 5.90
N VAL A 110 25.68 4.96 6.83
CA VAL A 110 25.01 3.90 7.58
C VAL A 110 23.54 3.84 7.18
N TRP A 111 23.18 2.82 6.41
CA TRP A 111 21.82 2.60 5.93
C TRP A 111 21.34 1.15 6.08
N ASP A 112 22.09 0.31 6.80
CA ASP A 112 21.64 -1.06 7.10
C ASP A 112 20.54 -1.06 8.18
N PRO A 113 19.48 -1.89 8.03
CA PRO A 113 18.33 -1.85 8.94
C PRO A 113 18.67 -2.09 10.39
N LYS A 114 19.70 -2.91 10.66
CA LYS A 114 20.08 -3.27 12.03
C LYS A 114 20.66 -2.05 12.77
N ARG A 115 21.60 -1.33 12.17
CA ARG A 115 22.20 -0.13 12.78
C ARG A 115 21.22 1.03 12.81
N VAL A 116 20.42 1.21 11.77
CA VAL A 116 19.35 2.22 11.74
C VAL A 116 18.35 1.97 12.88
N ARG A 117 17.87 0.73 13.04
CA ARG A 117 16.97 0.36 14.14
C ARG A 117 17.61 0.64 15.51
N ALA A 118 18.85 0.22 15.71
CA ALA A 118 19.55 0.44 16.98
C ALA A 118 19.66 1.92 17.34
N ALA A 119 19.97 2.78 16.37
CA ALA A 119 20.06 4.23 16.57
C ALA A 119 18.70 4.86 16.89
N LEU A 120 17.62 4.44 16.23
CA LEU A 120 16.28 4.97 16.48
C LEU A 120 15.71 4.48 17.82
N LEU A 121 15.98 3.23 18.23
CA LEU A 121 15.55 2.72 19.54
C LEU A 121 16.14 3.51 20.72
N GLN A 122 17.30 4.16 20.55
CA GLN A 122 17.87 5.06 21.57
C GLN A 122 17.01 6.30 21.84
N LEU A 123 16.07 6.64 20.95
CA LEU A 123 15.10 7.72 21.14
C LEU A 123 13.92 7.32 22.05
N GLY A 124 13.87 6.07 22.52
CA GLY A 124 12.85 5.55 23.42
C GLY A 124 11.65 4.91 22.73
N TYR A 125 11.72 4.67 21.42
CA TYR A 125 10.68 3.95 20.69
C TYR A 125 10.61 2.50 21.15
N ARG A 126 9.40 1.94 21.15
CA ARG A 126 9.24 0.51 21.35
C ARG A 126 9.61 -0.23 20.08
N ASN A 127 10.32 -1.34 20.25
CA ASN A 127 10.43 -2.33 19.19
C ASN A 127 9.07 -3.02 19.01
N GLU A 128 8.72 -3.36 17.77
CA GLU A 128 7.63 -4.27 17.33
C GLU A 128 6.64 -4.75 18.41
N GLY A 129 5.35 -4.48 18.23
CA GLY A 129 4.30 -4.87 19.17
C GLY A 129 2.94 -4.32 18.76
N PRO A 130 1.88 -4.58 19.55
CA PRO A 130 0.57 -4.02 19.28
C PRO A 130 0.62 -2.49 19.31
N ASP A 131 -0.30 -1.88 18.58
CA ASP A 131 -0.47 -0.43 18.61
C ASP A 131 -0.90 -0.01 20.01
N THR A 132 -0.29 1.05 20.53
CA THR A 132 -0.76 1.71 21.75
C THR A 132 -0.60 3.20 21.57
N ASP A 133 -1.56 3.92 22.13
CA ASP A 133 -1.62 5.38 22.16
C ASP A 133 -0.68 5.98 23.21
N GLU A 134 -0.04 5.15 24.03
CA GLU A 134 0.92 5.55 25.04
C GLU A 134 2.35 5.58 24.50
N GLY A 135 3.16 6.54 24.97
CA GLY A 135 4.57 6.67 24.62
C GLY A 135 4.82 7.19 23.20
N PRO A 136 6.09 7.15 22.73
CA PRO A 136 6.51 7.79 21.49
C PRO A 136 6.19 6.99 20.23
N GLY A 137 5.64 5.77 20.36
CA GLY A 137 5.20 4.93 19.25
C GLY A 137 5.95 3.60 19.12
N THR A 138 5.50 2.80 18.15
CA THR A 138 6.08 1.48 17.83
C THR A 138 6.87 1.57 16.52
N LEU A 139 8.16 1.24 16.59
CA LEU A 139 9.11 1.33 15.48
C LEU A 139 9.23 -0.02 14.74
N VAL A 140 9.17 0.05 13.42
CA VAL A 140 9.48 -1.04 12.50
C VAL A 140 10.56 -0.55 11.53
N VAL A 141 11.66 -1.29 11.42
CA VAL A 141 12.73 -1.01 10.45
C VAL A 141 13.03 -2.29 9.69
N GLN A 142 12.93 -2.24 8.37
CA GLN A 142 13.11 -3.40 7.50
C GLN A 142 13.99 -3.06 6.30
N ASP A 143 14.47 -4.08 5.60
CA ASP A 143 15.15 -3.88 4.32
C ASP A 143 14.23 -3.18 3.31
N MET A 144 14.83 -2.50 2.34
CA MET A 144 14.10 -2.15 1.12
C MET A 144 13.56 -3.43 0.48
N GLY A 145 12.30 -3.46 0.07
CA GLY A 145 11.76 -4.69 -0.53
C GLY A 145 12.26 -4.89 -1.97
N GLU A 146 12.14 -6.11 -2.46
CA GLU A 146 12.66 -6.53 -3.77
C GLU A 146 11.91 -5.93 -4.96
N ARG A 147 12.61 -5.74 -6.07
CA ARG A 147 12.01 -5.34 -7.35
C ARG A 147 12.55 -6.24 -8.46
N LEU A 148 11.71 -6.61 -9.41
CA LEU A 148 12.18 -7.23 -10.65
C LEU A 148 12.87 -6.17 -11.50
N GLY A 149 14.01 -6.52 -12.08
CA GLY A 149 14.65 -5.67 -13.08
C GLY A 149 13.80 -5.60 -14.35
N LEU A 150 13.84 -4.46 -15.04
CA LEU A 150 13.21 -4.35 -16.37
C LEU A 150 13.88 -5.29 -17.39
N THR A 151 15.17 -5.59 -17.19
CA THR A 151 16.00 -6.44 -18.04
C THR A 151 16.46 -7.74 -17.38
N ASP A 152 16.40 -7.82 -16.05
CA ASP A 152 16.84 -8.98 -15.29
C ASP A 152 15.66 -9.67 -14.60
N THR A 153 15.54 -10.97 -14.82
CA THR A 153 14.51 -11.83 -14.21
C THR A 153 14.76 -12.11 -12.74
N HIS A 154 15.92 -11.76 -12.21
CA HIS A 154 16.27 -11.96 -10.81
C HIS A 154 15.79 -10.77 -9.97
N PRO A 155 15.07 -11.00 -8.86
CA PRO A 155 14.71 -9.94 -7.93
C PRO A 155 15.96 -9.24 -7.38
N VAL A 156 16.02 -7.92 -7.53
CA VAL A 156 17.07 -7.07 -6.96
C VAL A 156 16.52 -6.39 -5.72
N ARG A 157 17.27 -6.48 -4.62
CA ARG A 157 16.98 -5.72 -3.41
C ARG A 157 17.83 -4.44 -3.41
N ALA A 158 17.17 -3.29 -3.34
CA ALA A 158 17.89 -2.03 -3.18
C ALA A 158 18.59 -2.00 -1.82
N GLU A 159 19.76 -1.37 -1.75
CA GLU A 159 20.38 -1.09 -0.46
C GLU A 159 19.60 -0.03 0.29
N GLY A 160 19.54 -0.16 1.62
CA GLY A 160 18.93 0.83 2.49
C GLY A 160 17.98 0.23 3.51
N SER A 161 17.29 1.12 4.20
CA SER A 161 16.30 0.78 5.22
C SER A 161 15.00 1.51 4.98
N LEU A 162 13.89 0.79 5.10
CA LEU A 162 12.55 1.35 5.26
C LEU A 162 12.21 1.43 6.74
N ILE A 163 11.67 2.56 7.16
CA ILE A 163 11.35 2.87 8.54
C ILE A 163 9.87 3.26 8.61
N ALA A 164 9.17 2.70 9.57
CA ALA A 164 7.83 3.11 9.94
C ALA A 164 7.73 3.24 11.47
N LEU A 165 7.37 4.42 11.94
CA LEU A 165 6.96 4.65 13.31
C LEU A 165 5.45 4.83 13.33
N ARG A 166 4.77 3.97 14.09
CA ARG A 166 3.34 4.11 14.35
C ARG A 166 3.13 5.11 15.48
N VAL A 167 2.44 6.21 15.18
CA VAL A 167 2.15 7.29 16.11
C VAL A 167 0.65 7.31 16.33
N ARG A 168 0.20 6.94 17.54
CA ARG A 168 -1.23 6.73 17.82
C ARG A 168 -1.84 5.69 16.86
N HIS A 169 -3.17 5.62 16.82
CA HIS A 169 -3.89 4.65 16.00
C HIS A 169 -4.06 5.06 14.52
N ASP A 170 -3.92 6.34 14.18
CA ASP A 170 -4.26 6.93 12.87
C ASP A 170 -3.08 7.57 12.12
N ALA A 171 -1.92 7.82 12.77
CA ALA A 171 -0.77 8.48 12.15
C ALA A 171 0.49 7.60 12.06
N CYS A 172 1.32 7.94 11.08
CA CYS A 172 2.58 7.29 10.78
C CYS A 172 3.66 8.34 10.51
N VAL A 173 4.86 8.07 10.99
CA VAL A 173 6.07 8.66 10.43
C VAL A 173 6.74 7.57 9.60
N THR A 174 6.82 7.81 8.29
CA THR A 174 7.54 6.95 7.36
C THR A 174 8.86 7.59 7.01
N ALA A 175 9.89 6.77 6.89
CA ALA A 175 11.19 7.25 6.46
C ALA A 175 11.94 6.17 5.70
N PHE A 176 12.97 6.60 4.98
CA PHE A 176 13.96 5.67 4.45
C PHE A 176 15.35 6.30 4.49
N THR A 177 16.36 5.44 4.46
CA THR A 177 17.74 5.83 4.18
C THR A 177 18.30 4.90 3.12
N GLN A 178 18.91 5.48 2.10
CA GLN A 178 19.53 4.81 0.96
C GLN A 178 20.90 5.46 0.69
N PRO A 179 21.77 4.82 -0.10
CA PRO A 179 23.04 5.43 -0.49
C PRO A 179 22.89 6.83 -1.12
N THR A 180 21.81 7.05 -1.88
CA THR A 180 21.56 8.30 -2.61
C THR A 180 21.01 9.42 -1.74
N ASN A 181 20.17 9.11 -0.75
CA ASN A 181 19.45 10.10 0.06
C ASN A 181 18.74 9.45 1.25
N TYR A 182 18.14 10.29 2.10
CA TYR A 182 17.15 9.89 3.10
C TYR A 182 15.91 10.79 2.95
N LEU A 183 14.78 10.34 3.49
CA LEU A 183 13.55 11.12 3.55
C LEU A 183 12.77 10.75 4.81
N VAL A 184 12.08 11.73 5.39
CA VAL A 184 11.08 11.54 6.44
C VAL A 184 9.76 12.17 5.98
N LYS A 185 8.65 11.47 6.18
CA LYS A 185 7.31 11.92 5.80
C LYS A 185 6.30 11.51 6.85
N VAL A 186 5.37 12.43 7.13
CA VAL A 186 4.19 12.15 7.94
C VAL A 186 3.01 11.80 7.03
N SER A 187 2.28 10.75 7.37
CA SER A 187 1.06 10.35 6.68
C SER A 187 0.13 9.62 7.64
N GLY A 188 -1.15 9.49 7.28
CA GLY A 188 -1.99 8.52 7.95
C GLY A 188 -1.66 7.09 7.57
N ARG A 189 -2.44 6.15 8.10
CA ARG A 189 -2.29 4.72 7.82
C ARG A 189 -2.93 4.32 6.50
N PHE A 190 -2.23 3.54 5.71
CA PHE A 190 -2.78 2.76 4.62
C PHE A 190 -3.66 1.63 5.17
N LEU A 191 -4.75 1.35 4.45
CA LEU A 191 -5.73 0.33 4.84
C LEU A 191 -5.13 -1.08 4.94
N GLU A 192 -4.27 -1.43 3.99
CA GLU A 192 -3.75 -2.80 3.84
C GLU A 192 -2.44 -3.02 4.60
N SER A 193 -1.53 -2.07 4.51
CA SER A 193 -0.13 -2.21 4.96
C SER A 193 0.19 -1.39 6.20
N GLY A 194 -0.79 -0.68 6.77
CA GLY A 194 -0.60 0.15 7.95
C GLY A 194 0.26 1.37 7.63
N CYS A 195 1.52 1.40 8.08
CA CYS A 195 2.37 2.57 7.86
C CYS A 195 3.27 2.48 6.63
N PHE A 196 3.50 1.30 6.05
CA PHE A 196 4.26 1.23 4.80
C PHE A 196 3.33 1.47 3.62
N GLU A 197 3.77 2.22 2.62
CA GLU A 197 3.00 2.37 1.38
C GLU A 197 2.87 1.00 0.68
N PRO A 198 1.65 0.59 0.30
CA PRO A 198 1.43 -0.68 -0.38
C PRO A 198 2.01 -0.66 -1.79
N ARG A 199 2.58 -1.80 -2.20
CA ARG A 199 3.26 -1.95 -3.51
C ARG A 199 2.30 -2.14 -4.68
N GLY A 200 1.12 -2.66 -4.40
CA GLY A 200 0.03 -2.91 -5.35
C GLY A 200 -1.28 -3.07 -4.57
N GLY A 201 -2.40 -2.90 -5.26
CA GLY A 201 -3.75 -3.14 -4.75
C GLY A 201 -4.44 -4.26 -5.54
N HIS A 202 -5.53 -4.78 -4.98
CA HIS A 202 -6.32 -5.88 -5.54
C HIS A 202 -7.63 -5.42 -6.15
#